data_AF-A0A7X9EYB4-F1
#
_entry.id   AF-A0A7X9EYB4-F1
#
_cell.length_a   1.000
_cell.length_b   1.000
_cell.length_c   1.000
_cell.angle_alpha   90.00
_cell.angle_beta   90.00
_cell.angle_gamma   90.00
#
_symmetry.space_group_name_H-M   'P 1'
#
loop_
_entity.id
_entity.type
_entity.pdbx_description
1 polymer ?
#
loop_
_entity_poly.entity_id
_entity_poly.type
_entity_poly.pdbx_seq_one_letter_code
_entity_poly.pdbx_strand_id
1 'polypeptide(L)'
;MTNFWCWFYKNYIHVFCIFLLVIVGGAFLAPLCAHQDATGLADILYAVYRISCHQLAYRSWFLFGEQPFYPLRIANIHGLQTYEGIMNRTFLDPQTASRFTGNEQIGYKVALCQRDIAIYLGFILAGAGFELFKRKWQPIPVLYWIILGILPMLVDGVLQWGNGSILGWRIITVWESTPWLRTATGFFFGFTCGWFVFPKLEVSLRITRDNHNCKEK
;
A
#
# COMPACT_ATOMS: atom_id res chain seq x y z
N MET A 1 -3.60 -28.51 26.66
CA MET A 1 -4.24 -28.12 25.38
C MET A 1 -3.84 -26.68 25.10
N THR A 2 -3.08 -26.45 24.04
CA THR A 2 -2.71 -25.09 23.59
C THR A 2 -3.97 -24.38 23.15
N ASN A 3 -4.56 -23.59 24.06
CA ASN A 3 -5.69 -22.74 23.76
C ASN A 3 -5.31 -21.86 22.55
N PHE A 4 -6.13 -21.88 21.50
CA PHE A 4 -5.96 -21.04 20.31
C PHE A 4 -5.63 -19.59 20.67
N TRP A 5 -6.29 -19.07 21.71
CA TRP A 5 -6.07 -17.71 22.22
C TRP A 5 -4.64 -17.50 22.74
N CYS A 6 -4.07 -18.44 23.49
CA CYS A 6 -2.69 -18.34 23.96
C CYS A 6 -1.68 -18.36 22.80
N TRP A 7 -1.93 -19.17 21.78
CA TRP A 7 -1.11 -19.17 20.56
C TRP A 7 -1.23 -17.84 19.81
N PHE A 8 -2.46 -17.32 19.65
CA PHE A 8 -2.72 -16.07 18.96
C PHE A 8 -2.03 -14.88 19.65
N TYR A 9 -2.18 -14.73 20.97
CA TYR A 9 -1.52 -13.65 21.72
C TYR A 9 0.01 -13.69 21.60
N LYS A 10 0.59 -14.90 21.45
CA LYS A 10 2.03 -15.03 21.20
C LYS A 10 2.41 -14.72 19.76
N ASN A 11 1.57 -15.02 18.77
CA ASN A 11 1.93 -14.96 17.34
C ASN A 11 1.22 -13.86 16.55
N TYR A 12 0.50 -12.94 17.20
CA TYR A 12 -0.35 -11.95 16.52
C TYR A 12 0.40 -11.10 15.47
N ILE A 13 1.66 -10.72 15.72
CA ILE A 13 2.48 -9.96 14.76
C ILE A 13 2.74 -10.79 13.51
N HIS A 14 3.06 -12.08 13.68
CA HIS A 14 3.29 -12.99 12.56
C HIS A 14 1.99 -13.20 11.76
N VAL A 15 0.87 -13.43 12.45
CA VAL A 15 -0.45 -13.56 11.80
C VAL A 15 -0.77 -12.29 10.99
N PHE A 16 -0.56 -11.11 11.58
CA PHE A 16 -0.78 -9.84 10.92
C PHE A 16 0.15 -9.62 9.71
N CYS A 17 1.45 -9.87 9.87
CA CYS A 17 2.42 -9.71 8.78
C CYS A 17 2.17 -10.70 7.64
N ILE A 18 1.84 -11.96 7.96
CA ILE A 18 1.50 -12.98 6.95
C ILE A 18 0.22 -12.56 6.21
N PHE A 19 -0.80 -12.07 6.92
CA PHE A 19 -2.01 -11.56 6.28
C PHE A 19 -1.72 -10.43 5.30
N LEU A 20 -0.91 -9.44 5.70
CA LEU A 20 -0.50 -8.36 4.79
C LEU A 20 0.37 -8.85 3.64
N LEU A 21 1.26 -9.82 3.87
CA LEU A 21 2.06 -10.44 2.82
C LEU A 21 1.20 -11.18 1.79
N VAL A 22 0.12 -11.84 2.22
CA VAL A 22 -0.85 -12.48 1.32
C VAL A 22 -1.58 -11.43 0.48
N ILE A 23 -1.97 -10.29 1.08
CA ILE A 23 -2.58 -9.17 0.35
C ILE A 23 -1.60 -8.57 -0.67
N VAL A 24 -0.36 -8.29 -0.28
CA VAL A 24 0.62 -7.74 -1.22
C VAL A 24 0.97 -8.78 -2.28
N GLY A 25 1.31 -10.00 -1.88
CA GLY A 25 1.66 -11.09 -2.79
C GLY A 25 0.55 -11.41 -3.80
N GLY A 26 -0.71 -11.45 -3.35
CA GLY A 26 -1.85 -11.63 -4.24
C GLY A 26 -2.02 -10.49 -5.25
N ALA A 27 -1.67 -9.25 -4.89
CA ALA A 27 -1.70 -8.13 -5.82
C ALA A 27 -0.64 -8.24 -6.92
N PHE A 28 0.54 -8.79 -6.60
CA PHE A 28 1.61 -9.10 -7.55
C PHE A 28 1.34 -10.38 -8.36
N LEU A 29 0.52 -11.30 -7.84
CA LEU A 29 0.10 -12.50 -8.57
C LEU A 29 -0.80 -12.14 -9.78
N ALA A 30 -1.57 -11.05 -9.70
CA ALA A 30 -2.44 -10.61 -10.80
C ALA A 30 -1.68 -10.36 -12.13
N PRO A 31 -0.63 -9.50 -12.18
CA PRO A 31 0.16 -9.33 -13.40
C PRO A 31 0.95 -10.58 -13.79
N LEU A 32 1.34 -11.44 -12.85
CA LEU A 32 1.99 -12.71 -13.18
C LEU A 32 1.04 -13.67 -13.92
N CYS A 33 -0.19 -13.83 -13.45
CA CYS A 33 -1.21 -14.62 -14.14
C CYS A 33 -1.55 -14.02 -15.51
N ALA A 34 -1.64 -12.69 -15.60
CA ALA A 34 -1.94 -12.01 -16.86
C ALA A 34 -0.82 -12.21 -17.90
N HIS A 35 0.45 -12.21 -17.47
CA HIS A 35 1.59 -12.47 -18.32
C HIS A 35 1.67 -13.93 -18.81
N GLN A 36 1.19 -14.89 -18.02
CA GLN A 36 1.14 -16.31 -18.39
C GLN A 36 -0.14 -16.72 -19.13
N ASP A 37 -0.88 -15.75 -19.68
CA ASP A 37 -2.18 -15.97 -20.36
C ASP A 37 -3.27 -16.66 -19.50
N ALA A 38 -3.08 -16.72 -18.17
CA ALA A 38 -4.06 -17.23 -17.22
C ALA A 38 -5.13 -16.15 -16.90
N THR A 39 -5.79 -15.67 -17.96
CA THR A 39 -6.68 -14.50 -17.95
C THR A 39 -7.81 -14.60 -16.93
N GLY A 40 -8.46 -15.76 -16.81
CA GLY A 40 -9.54 -15.97 -15.83
C GLY A 40 -9.10 -15.77 -14.37
N LEU A 41 -7.90 -16.24 -14.00
CA LEU A 41 -7.35 -16.02 -12.66
C LEU A 41 -6.92 -14.57 -12.46
N ALA A 42 -6.30 -13.97 -13.48
CA ALA A 42 -5.91 -12.56 -13.44
C ALA A 42 -7.12 -11.65 -13.22
N ASP A 43 -8.21 -11.87 -13.96
CA ASP A 43 -9.45 -11.10 -13.87
C ASP A 43 -10.10 -11.21 -12.48
N ILE A 44 -10.12 -12.42 -11.91
CA ILE A 44 -10.60 -12.62 -10.53
C ILE A 44 -9.75 -11.82 -9.54
N LEU A 45 -8.42 -11.90 -9.65
CA LEU A 45 -7.53 -11.16 -8.77
C LEU A 45 -7.75 -9.65 -8.90
N TYR A 46 -7.75 -9.10 -10.12
CA TYR A 46 -8.03 -7.69 -10.34
C TYR A 46 -9.42 -7.29 -9.81
N ALA A 47 -10.44 -8.12 -9.98
CA ALA A 47 -11.79 -7.85 -9.47
C ALA A 47 -11.84 -7.79 -7.94
N VAL A 48 -11.20 -8.73 -7.24
CA VAL A 48 -11.14 -8.76 -5.77
C VAL A 48 -10.49 -7.49 -5.23
N TYR A 49 -9.33 -7.11 -5.78
CA TYR A 49 -8.63 -5.90 -5.34
C TYR A 49 -9.33 -4.59 -5.73
N ARG A 50 -10.23 -4.61 -6.72
CA ARG A 50 -11.01 -3.42 -7.13
C ARG A 50 -11.98 -2.95 -6.04
N ILE A 51 -12.36 -3.83 -5.12
CA ILE A 51 -13.24 -3.51 -3.98
C ILE A 51 -12.55 -2.54 -3.02
N SER A 52 -11.24 -2.71 -2.80
CA SER A 52 -10.46 -1.92 -1.85
C SER A 52 -9.59 -0.83 -2.50
N CYS A 53 -9.27 -0.97 -3.79
CA CYS A 53 -8.40 -0.06 -4.50
C CYS A 53 -8.97 0.31 -5.88
N HIS A 54 -8.84 1.58 -6.27
CA HIS A 54 -9.31 2.05 -7.57
C HIS A 54 -8.46 1.56 -8.75
N GLN A 55 -7.29 0.96 -8.49
CA GLN A 55 -6.41 0.37 -9.51
C GLN A 55 -6.09 1.29 -10.69
N LEU A 56 -5.91 2.58 -10.43
CA LEU A 56 -5.60 3.55 -11.47
C LEU A 56 -4.23 3.22 -12.07
N ALA A 57 -4.19 2.89 -13.36
CA ALA A 57 -2.95 2.49 -14.05
C ALA A 57 -1.78 3.47 -13.81
N TYR A 58 -2.03 4.78 -13.90
CA TYR A 58 -1.01 5.81 -13.67
C TYR A 58 -0.53 5.97 -12.21
N ARG A 59 -1.09 5.17 -11.27
CA ARG A 59 -0.69 5.08 -9.86
C ARG A 59 -0.31 3.65 -9.45
N SER A 60 -0.16 2.74 -10.40
CA SER A 60 0.26 1.35 -10.17
C SER A 60 1.69 1.14 -10.64
N TRP A 61 2.33 0.12 -10.07
CA TRP A 61 3.55 -0.45 -10.66
C TRP A 61 3.17 -1.38 -11.81
N PHE A 62 4.06 -1.52 -12.78
CA PHE A 62 3.94 -2.44 -13.92
C PHE A 62 5.07 -3.45 -13.88
N LEU A 63 4.76 -4.69 -14.28
CA LEU A 63 5.70 -5.79 -14.40
C LEU A 63 5.68 -6.34 -15.82
N PHE A 64 6.79 -6.94 -16.24
CA PHE A 64 6.91 -7.62 -17.54
C PHE A 64 6.72 -6.70 -18.76
N GLY A 65 7.13 -5.44 -18.66
CA GLY A 65 7.03 -4.47 -19.76
C GLY A 65 8.20 -3.51 -19.82
N GLU A 66 8.10 -2.53 -20.72
CA GLU A 66 9.15 -1.54 -20.98
C GLU A 66 9.46 -0.63 -19.79
N GLN A 67 8.46 -0.30 -18.96
CA GLN A 67 8.62 0.62 -17.82
C GLN A 67 7.94 0.09 -16.55
N PRO A 68 8.51 0.37 -15.36
CA PRO A 68 7.90 -0.03 -14.09
C PRO A 68 6.69 0.82 -13.71
N PHE A 69 6.43 1.95 -14.37
CA PHE A 69 5.27 2.82 -14.14
C PHE A 69 5.11 3.82 -15.29
N TYR A 70 3.87 4.27 -15.51
CA TYR A 70 3.51 5.24 -16.53
C TYR A 70 2.79 6.42 -15.87
N PRO A 71 3.51 7.50 -15.49
CA PRO A 71 2.91 8.62 -14.76
C PRO A 71 2.03 9.47 -15.69
N LEU A 72 1.18 10.31 -15.11
CA LEU A 72 0.50 11.35 -15.89
C LEU A 72 1.49 12.40 -16.37
N ARG A 73 1.22 13.01 -17.52
CA ARG A 73 2.04 14.10 -18.08
C ARG A 73 2.18 15.28 -17.11
N ILE A 74 1.15 15.55 -16.31
CA ILE A 74 1.15 16.61 -15.28
C ILE A 74 2.12 16.36 -14.12
N ALA A 75 2.60 15.12 -13.93
CA ALA A 75 3.63 14.83 -12.93
C ALA A 75 5.04 15.30 -13.37
N ASN A 76 5.19 15.76 -14.62
CA ASN A 76 6.39 16.37 -15.18
C ASN A 76 7.67 15.56 -14.99
N ILE A 77 7.59 14.24 -15.20
CA ILE A 77 8.74 13.33 -15.15
C ILE A 77 9.27 13.14 -16.58
N HIS A 78 10.48 13.62 -16.84
CA HIS A 78 11.12 13.49 -18.15
C HIS A 78 11.75 12.10 -18.36
N GLY A 79 11.82 11.66 -19.62
CA GLY A 79 12.47 10.40 -20.00
C GLY A 79 11.62 9.14 -19.81
N LEU A 80 10.34 9.28 -19.44
CA LEU A 80 9.39 8.17 -19.32
C LEU A 80 8.19 8.34 -20.25
N GLN A 81 7.57 7.23 -20.64
CA GLN A 81 6.30 7.27 -21.37
C GLN A 81 5.19 7.62 -20.38
N THR A 82 4.30 8.53 -20.76
CA THR A 82 3.17 8.89 -19.90
C THR A 82 1.99 7.96 -20.13
N TYR A 83 1.09 7.87 -19.15
CA TYR A 83 -0.15 7.11 -19.30
C TYR A 83 -0.98 7.57 -20.51
N GLU A 84 -1.05 8.89 -20.74
CA GLU A 84 -1.73 9.47 -21.91
C GLU A 84 -1.07 9.03 -23.23
N GLY A 85 0.26 8.90 -23.24
CA GLY A 85 1.03 8.44 -24.39
C GLY A 85 0.74 6.97 -24.74
N ILE A 86 0.80 6.08 -23.74
CA ILE A 86 0.56 4.64 -23.98
C ILE A 86 -0.88 4.32 -24.35
N MET A 87 -1.84 5.12 -23.87
CA MET A 87 -3.25 4.96 -24.21
C MET A 87 -3.62 5.66 -25.53
N ASN A 88 -2.71 6.44 -26.12
CA ASN A 88 -2.94 7.32 -27.26
C ASN A 88 -4.22 8.16 -27.08
N ARG A 89 -4.43 8.70 -25.88
CA ARG A 89 -5.61 9.48 -25.49
C ARG A 89 -5.19 10.75 -24.80
N THR A 90 -5.83 11.84 -25.20
CA THR A 90 -5.59 13.18 -24.62
C THR A 90 -6.37 13.40 -23.33
N PHE A 91 -7.49 12.70 -23.14
CA PHE A 91 -8.37 12.84 -21.97
C PHE A 91 -8.16 11.74 -20.95
N LEU A 92 -8.08 12.15 -19.68
CA LEU A 92 -8.00 11.24 -18.55
C LEU A 92 -9.40 10.78 -18.14
N ASP A 93 -9.73 9.53 -18.42
CA ASP A 93 -10.89 8.85 -17.83
C ASP A 93 -10.44 7.88 -16.72
N PRO A 94 -10.76 8.16 -15.44
CA PRO A 94 -10.44 7.28 -14.32
C PRO A 94 -11.02 5.86 -14.46
N GLN A 95 -12.18 5.70 -15.10
CA GLN A 95 -12.79 4.37 -15.27
C GLN A 95 -11.99 3.52 -16.24
N THR A 96 -11.63 4.10 -17.39
CA THR A 96 -10.72 3.45 -18.36
C THR A 96 -9.37 3.12 -17.71
N ALA A 97 -8.78 4.05 -16.95
CA ALA A 97 -7.51 3.82 -16.24
C ALA A 97 -7.59 2.71 -15.18
N SER A 98 -8.74 2.58 -14.52
CA SER A 98 -9.02 1.51 -13.56
C SER A 98 -9.18 0.15 -14.25
N ARG A 99 -9.78 0.10 -15.45
CA ARG A 99 -10.00 -1.15 -16.20
C ARG A 99 -8.78 -1.61 -16.99
N PHE A 100 -7.89 -0.71 -17.38
CA PHE A 100 -6.67 -1.05 -18.10
C PHE A 100 -5.76 -1.94 -17.27
N THR A 101 -5.54 -3.19 -17.68
CA THR A 101 -4.68 -4.17 -16.98
C THR A 101 -3.25 -4.15 -17.50
N GLY A 102 -3.05 -3.99 -18.81
CA GLY A 102 -1.74 -4.01 -19.44
C GLY A 102 -1.72 -4.81 -20.75
N ASN A 103 -0.53 -4.97 -21.32
CA ASN A 103 -0.25 -5.85 -22.47
C ASN A 103 1.24 -6.25 -22.47
N GLU A 104 1.68 -7.07 -23.42
CA GLU A 104 3.07 -7.57 -23.47
C GLU A 104 4.13 -6.46 -23.59
N GLN A 105 3.82 -5.34 -24.24
CA GLN A 105 4.78 -4.26 -24.44
C GLN A 105 4.86 -3.35 -23.20
N ILE A 106 3.70 -2.89 -22.73
CA ILE A 106 3.58 -1.97 -21.60
C ILE A 106 3.87 -2.70 -20.28
N GLY A 107 3.62 -4.01 -20.25
CA GLY A 107 3.57 -4.83 -19.06
C GLY A 107 2.17 -4.80 -18.43
N TYR A 108 2.03 -5.54 -17.33
CA TYR A 108 0.79 -5.68 -16.57
C TYR A 108 0.89 -4.97 -15.22
N LYS A 109 -0.15 -4.25 -14.85
CA LYS A 109 -0.17 -3.48 -13.60
C LYS A 109 -0.33 -4.37 -12.38
N VAL A 110 0.26 -3.98 -11.26
CA VAL A 110 -0.03 -4.59 -9.96
C VAL A 110 -1.46 -4.20 -9.53
N ALA A 111 -2.20 -5.14 -8.93
CA ALA A 111 -3.61 -4.96 -8.58
C ALA A 111 -3.86 -4.00 -7.39
N LEU A 112 -2.81 -3.47 -6.77
CA LEU A 112 -2.84 -2.42 -5.76
C LEU A 112 -2.07 -1.20 -6.23
N CYS A 113 -2.40 -0.02 -5.69
CA CYS A 113 -1.66 1.18 -6.03
C CYS A 113 -0.29 1.24 -5.33
N GLN A 114 0.60 2.07 -5.86
CA GLN A 114 1.95 2.32 -5.33
C GLN A 114 1.92 2.69 -3.84
N ARG A 115 0.92 3.48 -3.41
CA ARG A 115 0.77 3.91 -2.02
C ARG A 115 0.34 2.76 -1.12
N ASP A 116 -0.68 1.99 -1.49
CA ASP A 116 -1.19 0.87 -0.67
C ASP A 116 -0.12 -0.19 -0.46
N ILE A 117 0.62 -0.54 -1.52
CA ILE A 117 1.76 -1.46 -1.44
C ILE A 117 2.79 -0.93 -0.44
N ALA A 118 3.14 0.36 -0.52
CA ALA A 118 4.10 0.97 0.38
C ALA A 118 3.62 0.99 1.84
N ILE A 119 2.34 1.28 2.09
CA ILE A 119 1.75 1.23 3.43
C ILE A 119 1.85 -0.18 4.01
N TYR A 120 1.42 -1.20 3.27
CA TYR A 120 1.46 -2.59 3.74
C TYR A 120 2.89 -3.07 3.98
N LEU A 121 3.82 -2.75 3.08
CA LEU A 121 5.24 -3.06 3.28
C LEU A 121 5.82 -2.34 4.50
N GLY A 122 5.45 -1.08 4.73
CA GLY A 122 5.85 -0.33 5.92
C GLY A 122 5.38 -1.01 7.21
N PHE A 123 4.12 -1.46 7.26
CA PHE A 123 3.60 -2.23 8.40
C PHE A 123 4.32 -3.55 8.62
N ILE A 124 4.56 -4.33 7.54
CA ILE A 124 5.29 -5.59 7.60
C ILE A 124 6.70 -5.37 8.16
N LEU A 125 7.40 -4.34 7.69
CA LEU A 125 8.76 -4.03 8.14
C LEU A 125 8.79 -3.51 9.57
N ALA A 126 7.81 -2.73 10.00
CA ALA A 126 7.66 -2.34 11.40
C ALA A 126 7.41 -3.56 12.30
N GLY A 127 6.57 -4.50 11.86
CA GLY A 127 6.27 -5.74 12.60
C GLY A 127 7.48 -6.65 12.69
N ALA A 128 8.15 -6.89 11.56
CA ALA A 128 9.38 -7.67 11.48
C ALA A 128 10.50 -7.06 12.32
N GLY A 129 10.67 -5.74 12.25
CA GLY A 129 11.62 -5.01 13.09
C GLY A 129 11.28 -5.16 14.58
N PHE A 130 10.03 -4.95 14.96
CA PHE A 130 9.60 -5.10 16.35
C PHE A 130 9.89 -6.50 16.91
N GLU A 131 9.65 -7.56 16.14
CA GLU A 131 10.00 -8.94 16.51
C GLU A 131 11.51 -9.16 16.57
N LEU A 132 12.28 -8.66 15.59
CA LEU A 132 13.74 -8.77 15.55
C LEU A 132 14.39 -8.15 16.80
N PHE A 133 13.84 -7.02 17.26
CA PHE A 133 14.28 -6.35 18.50
C PHE A 133 13.60 -6.90 19.76
N LYS A 134 13.07 -8.14 19.71
CA LYS A 134 12.46 -8.86 20.84
C LYS A 134 11.32 -8.08 21.51
N ARG A 135 10.53 -7.35 20.71
CA ARG A 135 9.37 -6.57 21.14
C ARG A 135 9.67 -5.48 22.17
N LYS A 136 10.88 -4.91 22.11
CA LYS A 136 11.36 -3.90 23.09
C LYS A 136 11.14 -2.46 22.67
N TRP A 137 10.65 -2.21 21.45
CA TRP A 137 10.39 -0.83 21.02
C TRP A 137 9.36 -0.18 21.94
N GLN A 138 9.63 1.06 22.32
CA GLN A 138 8.62 1.91 22.90
C GLN A 138 7.74 2.48 21.78
N PRO A 139 6.44 2.73 22.04
CA PRO A 139 5.60 3.43 21.09
C PRO A 139 6.25 4.76 20.74
N ILE A 140 6.35 5.07 19.45
CA ILE A 140 6.79 6.39 19.00
C ILE A 140 5.88 7.47 19.62
N PRO A 141 6.41 8.62 20.10
CA PRO A 141 5.56 9.67 20.65
C PRO A 141 4.56 10.18 19.60
N VAL A 142 3.33 10.48 20.04
CA VAL A 142 2.20 10.82 19.16
C VAL A 142 2.55 11.95 18.18
N LEU A 143 3.29 12.96 18.62
CA LEU A 143 3.70 14.07 17.78
C LEU A 143 4.58 13.63 16.59
N TYR A 144 5.57 12.75 16.84
CA TYR A 144 6.42 12.22 15.76
C TYR A 144 5.64 11.29 14.82
N TRP A 145 4.70 10.51 15.35
CA TRP A 145 3.81 9.70 14.50
C TRP A 145 2.96 10.58 13.56
N ILE A 146 2.42 11.68 14.08
CA ILE A 146 1.67 12.64 13.27
C ILE A 146 2.58 13.30 12.23
N ILE A 147 3.72 13.86 12.64
CA ILE A 147 4.59 14.64 11.75
C ILE A 147 5.27 13.78 10.69
N LEU A 148 5.74 12.57 11.05
CA LEU A 148 6.50 11.72 10.15
C LEU A 148 5.61 10.79 9.30
N GLY A 149 4.46 10.37 9.84
CA GLY A 149 3.58 9.40 9.18
C GLY A 149 2.34 10.05 8.58
N ILE A 150 1.48 10.60 9.43
CA ILE A 150 0.14 11.06 9.04
C ILE A 150 0.22 12.29 8.14
N LEU A 151 0.95 13.32 8.59
CA LEU A 151 0.96 14.63 7.94
C LEU A 151 1.47 14.55 6.49
N PRO A 152 2.61 13.90 6.17
CA PRO A 152 3.10 13.85 4.79
C PRO A 152 2.14 13.10 3.86
N MET A 153 1.55 12.00 4.33
CA MET A 153 0.58 11.24 3.54
C MET A 153 -0.74 11.99 3.38
N LEU A 154 -1.22 12.68 4.42
CA LEU A 154 -2.44 13.49 4.37
C LEU A 154 -2.26 14.65 3.39
N VAL A 155 -1.14 15.37 3.45
CA VAL A 155 -0.84 16.47 2.53
C VAL A 155 -0.77 15.95 1.10
N ASP A 156 0.00 14.88 0.85
CA ASP A 156 0.11 14.26 -0.48
C ASP A 156 -1.25 13.77 -1.01
N GLY A 157 -2.06 13.15 -0.16
CA GLY A 157 -3.40 12.65 -0.50
C GLY A 157 -4.42 13.77 -0.77
N VAL A 158 -4.43 14.82 0.06
CA VAL A 158 -5.36 15.96 -0.08
C VAL A 158 -5.04 16.77 -1.33
N LEU A 159 -3.76 17.05 -1.59
CA LEU A 159 -3.31 17.75 -2.80
C LEU A 159 -3.71 16.99 -4.07
N GLN A 160 -3.61 15.66 -4.02
CA GLN A 160 -3.93 14.79 -5.14
C GLN A 160 -5.44 14.58 -5.34
N TRP A 161 -6.22 14.46 -4.25
CA TRP A 161 -7.68 14.30 -4.33
C TRP A 161 -8.37 15.60 -4.74
N GLY A 162 -7.87 16.74 -4.26
CA GLY A 162 -8.48 18.04 -4.48
C GLY A 162 -8.53 18.48 -5.94
N ASN A 163 -7.71 17.92 -6.84
CA ASN A 163 -7.58 18.41 -8.21
C ASN A 163 -7.35 19.94 -8.26
N GLY A 164 -6.68 20.48 -7.23
CA GLY A 164 -6.50 21.91 -7.00
C GLY A 164 -7.56 22.63 -6.17
N SER A 165 -8.65 21.96 -5.78
CA SER A 165 -9.80 22.51 -5.07
C SER A 165 -9.95 21.95 -3.66
N ILE A 166 -9.91 22.82 -2.65
CA ILE A 166 -10.34 22.50 -1.28
C ILE A 166 -11.58 23.34 -1.01
N LEU A 167 -12.68 22.71 -0.56
CA LEU A 167 -13.94 23.40 -0.25
C LEU A 167 -14.54 24.25 -1.40
N GLY A 168 -14.29 23.89 -2.66
CA GLY A 168 -14.78 24.65 -3.83
C GLY A 168 -13.93 25.87 -4.22
N TRP A 169 -12.85 26.16 -3.48
CA TRP A 169 -11.87 27.18 -3.82
C TRP A 169 -10.70 26.49 -4.54
N ARG A 170 -10.38 26.92 -5.77
CA ARG A 170 -9.18 26.48 -6.49
C ARG A 170 -7.95 27.17 -5.88
N ILE A 171 -7.28 26.49 -4.95
CA ILE A 171 -6.12 27.02 -4.22
C ILE A 171 -4.81 26.68 -4.95
N ILE A 172 -4.76 25.55 -5.68
CA ILE A 172 -3.52 25.02 -6.28
C ILE A 172 -3.80 24.56 -7.71
N THR A 173 -2.79 24.61 -8.57
CA THR A 173 -2.79 23.88 -9.86
C THR A 173 -3.02 22.38 -9.63
N VAL A 174 -3.65 21.69 -10.59
CA VAL A 174 -3.83 20.24 -10.54
C VAL A 174 -2.49 19.56 -10.21
N TRP A 175 -2.43 18.82 -9.11
CA TRP A 175 -1.22 18.15 -8.62
C TRP A 175 -1.36 16.64 -8.73
N GLU A 176 -0.36 15.98 -9.31
CA GLU A 176 -0.25 14.52 -9.30
C GLU A 176 1.12 14.13 -8.74
N SER A 177 1.11 13.39 -7.62
CA SER A 177 2.33 12.96 -6.95
C SER A 177 3.22 12.13 -7.86
N THR A 178 4.53 12.19 -7.67
CA THR A 178 5.41 11.23 -8.35
C THR A 178 5.25 9.84 -7.72
N PRO A 179 5.50 8.75 -8.47
CA PRO A 179 5.49 7.39 -7.92
C PRO A 179 6.36 7.25 -6.67
N TRP A 180 7.54 7.86 -6.69
CA TRP A 180 8.46 7.89 -5.55
C TRP A 180 7.89 8.60 -4.33
N LEU A 181 7.23 9.75 -4.53
CA LEU A 181 6.59 10.47 -3.43
C LEU A 181 5.47 9.64 -2.80
N ARG A 182 4.62 9.00 -3.61
CA ARG A 182 3.54 8.12 -3.10
C ARG A 182 4.08 6.95 -2.30
N THR A 183 5.16 6.34 -2.78
CA THR A 183 5.80 5.22 -2.10
C THR A 183 6.46 5.68 -0.80
N ALA A 184 7.16 6.82 -0.81
CA ALA A 184 7.78 7.35 0.40
C ALA A 184 6.73 7.71 1.47
N THR A 185 5.72 8.51 1.12
CA THR A 185 4.68 8.94 2.08
C THR A 185 3.86 7.76 2.60
N GLY A 186 3.49 6.83 1.72
CA GLY A 186 2.80 5.60 2.10
C GLY A 186 3.66 4.71 3.03
N PHE A 187 4.93 4.53 2.70
CA PHE A 187 5.86 3.74 3.51
C PHE A 187 6.02 4.34 4.91
N PHE A 188 6.31 5.63 5.02
CA PHE A 188 6.47 6.29 6.31
C PHE A 188 5.21 6.22 7.14
N PHE A 189 4.04 6.42 6.53
CA PHE A 189 2.78 6.23 7.21
C PHE A 189 2.62 4.80 7.75
N GLY A 190 2.78 3.77 6.91
CA GLY A 190 2.64 2.37 7.33
C GLY A 190 3.63 1.97 8.42
N PHE A 191 4.91 2.36 8.24
CA PHE A 191 5.98 2.03 9.19
C PHE A 191 5.77 2.71 10.55
N THR A 192 5.48 4.01 10.57
CA THR A 192 5.25 4.75 11.82
C THR A 192 3.96 4.33 12.51
N CYS A 193 2.92 3.96 11.77
CA CYS A 193 1.71 3.36 12.34
C CYS A 193 2.02 2.01 12.99
N GLY A 194 2.78 1.13 12.33
CA GLY A 194 3.24 -0.12 12.92
C GLY A 194 4.06 0.11 14.20
N TRP A 195 5.02 1.03 14.16
CA TRP A 195 5.82 1.40 15.34
C TRP A 195 4.98 1.99 16.47
N PHE A 196 3.92 2.74 16.16
CA PHE A 196 3.02 3.26 17.19
C PHE A 196 2.11 2.18 17.80
N VAL A 197 1.54 1.32 16.95
CA VAL A 197 0.50 0.37 17.33
C VAL A 197 1.06 -0.89 17.97
N PHE A 198 2.11 -1.51 17.40
CA PHE A 198 2.57 -2.82 17.88
C PHE A 198 3.04 -2.84 19.34
N PRO A 199 3.81 -1.84 19.84
CA PRO A 199 4.18 -1.80 21.26
C PRO A 199 2.98 -1.64 22.19
N LYS A 200 1.97 -0.84 21.80
CA LYS A 200 0.75 -0.68 22.59
C LYS A 200 -0.09 -1.95 22.61
N LEU A 201 -0.18 -2.61 21.46
CA LEU A 201 -0.88 -3.87 21.32
C LEU A 201 -0.21 -4.99 22.13
N GLU A 202 1.14 -5.05 22.15
CA GLU A 202 1.90 -5.99 22.98
C GLU A 202 1.57 -5.82 24.47
N VAL A 203 1.52 -4.58 24.98
CA VAL A 203 1.15 -4.31 26.38
C VAL A 203 -0.26 -4.80 26.68
N SER A 204 -1.22 -4.51 25.80
CA SER A 204 -2.61 -4.96 25.96
C SER A 204 -2.72 -6.49 25.93
N LEU A 205 -2.08 -7.13 24.94
CA LEU A 205 -2.14 -8.58 24.77
C LEU A 205 -1.41 -9.33 25.87
N ARG A 206 -0.34 -8.77 26.44
CA ARG A 206 0.31 -9.32 27.63
C ARG A 206 -0.64 -9.38 28.83
N ILE A 207 -1.38 -8.29 29.08
CA ILE A 207 -2.39 -8.26 30.17
C ILE A 207 -3.48 -9.31 29.91
N THR A 208 -3.99 -9.39 28.68
CA THR A 208 -5.00 -10.39 28.30
C THR A 208 -4.47 -11.82 28.46
N ARG A 209 -3.21 -12.07 28.08
CA ARG A 209 -2.55 -13.36 28.21
C ARG A 209 -2.44 -13.81 29.66
N ASP A 210 -2.08 -12.88 30.56
CA ASP A 210 -1.98 -13.14 31.99
C ASP A 210 -3.36 -13.46 32.59
N ASN A 211 -4.40 -12.72 32.20
CA ASN A 211 -5.79 -12.99 32.60
C ASN A 211 -6.29 -14.37 32.15
N HIS A 212 -5.84 -14.86 31.00
CA HIS A 212 -6.20 -16.18 30.48
C HIS A 212 -5.29 -17.32 30.97
N ASN A 213 -4.39 -17.07 31.94
CA ASN A 213 -3.44 -18.06 32.48
C ASN A 213 -2.59 -18.75 31.38
N CYS A 214 -2.31 -18.03 30.30
CA CYS A 214 -1.44 -18.48 29.23
C CYS A 214 0.02 -18.38 29.69
N LYS A 215 0.46 -19.28 30.58
CA LYS A 215 1.84 -19.31 31.09
C LYS A 215 2.83 -19.51 29.94
N GLU A 216 3.87 -18.69 29.89
CA GLU A 216 5.07 -18.98 29.10
C GLU A 216 5.70 -20.24 29.70
N LYS A 217 5.70 -21.34 28.94
CA LYS A 217 6.62 -22.45 29.19
C LYS A 217 7.99 -22.07 28.68
#